data_AF-A0A2K2VUJ5-F1
#
_entry.id   AF-A0A2K2VUJ5-F1
#
_cell.length_a   1.000
_cell.length_b   1.000
_cell.length_c   1.000
_cell.angle_alpha   90.00
_cell.angle_beta   90.00
_cell.angle_gamma   90.00
#
_symmetry.space_group_name_H-M   'P 1'
#
loop_
_entity.id
_entity.type
_entity.pdbx_description
1 polymer ?
#
loop_
_entity_poly.entity_id
_entity_poly.type
_entity_poly.pdbx_seq_one_letter_code
_entity_poly.pdbx_strand_id
1 'polypeptide(L)'
;MIALERQEVEMNLAQTAGQRKHPRVDLSWSVLMLTPEGKMVGKTENISCGGAYIRCSTLLSKNDLFTMTIQTPNREPLHIGAEVIWIDIPSPAGRLA
;
A
#
# COMPACT_ATOMS: atom_id res chain seq x y z
N MET A 1 -2.38 -9.12 4.39
CA MET A 1 -3.76 -9.57 4.63
C MET A 1 -4.23 -9.06 5.99
N ILE A 2 -5.39 -8.40 6.08
CA ILE A 2 -6.13 -8.21 7.34
C ILE A 2 -7.55 -8.71 7.09
N ALA A 3 -7.99 -9.68 7.88
CA ALA A 3 -9.33 -10.23 7.86
C ALA A 3 -10.22 -9.44 8.82
N LEU A 4 -11.34 -8.91 8.30
CA LEU A 4 -12.52 -8.57 9.10
C LEU A 4 -13.72 -9.21 8.41
N GLU A 5 -14.33 -10.15 9.12
CA GLU A 5 -15.49 -10.92 8.69
C GLU A 5 -16.75 -10.31 9.31
N ARG A 6 -17.70 -9.89 8.47
CA ARG A 6 -19.16 -9.91 8.71
C ARG A 6 -19.94 -9.53 7.44
N GLN A 7 -20.62 -10.56 6.90
CA GLN A 7 -21.79 -10.64 6.01
C GLN A 7 -21.69 -10.31 4.50
N GLU A 8 -21.42 -11.38 3.74
CA GLU A 8 -22.09 -11.90 2.54
C GLU A 8 -23.08 -11.01 1.75
N VAL A 9 -22.67 -10.65 0.53
CA VAL A 9 -23.55 -10.71 -0.66
C VAL A 9 -22.75 -11.44 -1.73
N GLU A 10 -23.28 -12.57 -2.20
CA GLU A 10 -22.74 -13.37 -3.29
C GLU A 10 -22.46 -12.49 -4.52
N MET A 11 -21.17 -12.34 -4.90
CA MET A 11 -20.82 -11.89 -6.24
C MET A 11 -20.16 -13.05 -6.98
N ASN A 12 -21.00 -13.72 -7.78
CA ASN A 12 -20.66 -14.85 -8.61
C ASN A 12 -19.62 -14.52 -9.69
N LEU A 13 -18.69 -15.46 -9.85
CA LEU A 13 -17.77 -15.77 -10.95
C LEU A 13 -17.68 -14.77 -12.13
N ALA A 14 -16.74 -13.83 -11.99
CA ALA A 14 -15.77 -13.50 -13.03
C ALA A 14 -14.56 -12.82 -12.37
N GLN A 15 -13.85 -13.54 -11.50
CA GLN A 15 -12.53 -13.09 -11.06
C GLN A 15 -11.54 -13.26 -12.22
N THR A 16 -11.62 -12.36 -13.20
CA THR A 16 -10.49 -12.07 -14.08
C THR A 16 -9.34 -11.63 -13.20
N ALA A 17 -8.23 -12.37 -13.23
CA ALA A 17 -6.98 -12.02 -12.58
C ALA A 17 -6.61 -10.57 -12.97
N GLY A 18 -6.84 -9.61 -12.07
CA GLY A 18 -6.53 -8.20 -12.31
C GLY A 18 -7.53 -7.17 -11.78
N GLN A 19 -8.76 -7.55 -11.40
CA GLN A 19 -9.72 -6.58 -10.87
C GLN A 19 -9.56 -6.38 -9.35
N ARG A 20 -9.52 -5.10 -8.94
CA ARG A 20 -9.41 -4.72 -7.52
C ARG A 20 -10.71 -5.08 -6.79
N LYS A 21 -10.62 -5.80 -5.67
CA LYS A 21 -11.77 -6.10 -4.80
C LYS A 21 -12.36 -4.86 -4.11
N HIS A 22 -11.54 -3.86 -3.84
CA HIS A 22 -11.94 -2.63 -3.13
C HIS A 22 -11.54 -1.40 -3.94
N PRO A 23 -12.43 -0.38 -4.04
CA PRO A 23 -12.08 0.89 -4.64
C PRO A 23 -10.93 1.56 -3.86
N ARG A 24 -10.12 2.33 -4.56
CA ARG A 24 -9.02 3.11 -3.98
C ARG A 24 -9.36 4.59 -4.03
N VAL A 25 -9.00 5.31 -2.98
CA VAL A 25 -9.07 6.77 -2.91
C VAL A 25 -7.66 7.36 -2.98
N ASP A 26 -7.49 8.42 -3.75
CA ASP A 26 -6.22 9.12 -3.91
C ASP A 26 -6.03 10.12 -2.76
N LEU A 27 -4.98 9.91 -1.97
CA LEU A 27 -4.67 10.71 -0.78
C LEU A 27 -3.15 10.75 -0.61
N SER A 28 -2.60 11.89 -0.19
CA SER A 28 -1.17 12.04 0.13
C SER A 28 -0.94 12.15 1.64
N TRP A 29 -1.01 11.02 2.35
CA TRP A 29 -0.76 10.94 3.79
C TRP A 29 0.64 10.41 4.08
N SER A 30 1.28 10.94 5.12
CA SER A 30 2.60 10.47 5.56
C SER A 30 2.50 9.04 6.10
N VAL A 31 3.44 8.19 5.71
CA VAL A 31 3.55 6.80 6.17
C VAL A 31 4.90 6.61 6.82
N LEU A 32 4.89 6.06 8.03
CA LEU A 32 6.09 5.56 8.68
C LEU A 32 6.12 4.04 8.56
N MET A 33 7.19 3.47 7.99
CA MET A 33 7.35 2.02 7.82
C MET A 33 8.54 1.52 8.67
N LEU A 34 8.34 0.40 9.33
CA LEU A 34 9.36 -0.32 10.10
C LEU A 34 9.65 -1.64 9.37
N THR A 35 10.69 -1.63 8.53
CA THR A 35 11.11 -2.76 7.71
C THR A 35 12.31 -3.48 8.36
N PRO A 36 12.71 -4.67 7.87
CA PRO A 36 13.91 -5.35 8.35
C PRO A 36 15.20 -4.52 8.20
N GLU A 37 15.26 -3.65 7.20
CA GLU A 37 16.40 -2.77 6.89
C GLU A 37 16.37 -1.48 7.73
N GLY A 38 15.25 -1.21 8.39
CA GLY A 38 15.10 -0.13 9.36
C GLY A 38 13.88 0.75 9.14
N LYS A 39 13.94 1.93 9.76
CA LYS A 39 12.86 2.91 9.73
C LYS A 39 12.92 3.73 8.44
N MET A 40 11.80 3.83 7.73
CA MET A 40 11.69 4.70 6.55
C MET A 40 10.37 5.46 6.50
N VAL A 41 10.36 6.54 5.73
CA VAL A 41 9.19 7.40 5.53
C VAL A 41 8.76 7.34 4.07
N GLY A 42 7.44 7.34 3.85
CA GLY A 42 6.83 7.43 2.55
C GLY A 42 5.57 8.30 2.56
N LYS A 43 4.90 8.35 1.43
CA LYS A 43 3.58 8.94 1.28
C LYS A 43 2.67 7.96 0.57
N THR A 44 1.40 7.89 0.98
CA THR A 44 0.40 7.23 0.15
C THR A 44 0.24 8.02 -1.15
N GLU A 45 0.04 7.31 -2.25
CA GLU A 45 -0.53 7.86 -3.47
C GLU A 45 -2.03 7.55 -3.51
N ASN A 46 -2.38 6.32 -3.10
CA ASN A 46 -3.75 5.89 -2.88
C ASN A 46 -3.86 4.77 -1.84
N ILE A 47 -5.05 4.58 -1.30
CA ILE A 47 -5.36 3.55 -0.30
C ILE A 47 -6.74 2.92 -0.55
N SER A 48 -6.90 1.65 -0.18
CA SER A 48 -8.18 0.96 0.02
C SER A 48 -8.15 0.11 1.29
N CYS A 49 -9.29 -0.48 1.65
CA CYS A 49 -9.38 -1.48 2.71
C CYS A 49 -8.46 -2.70 2.49
N GLY A 50 -8.02 -2.94 1.25
CA GLY A 50 -7.18 -4.09 0.89
C GLY A 50 -5.68 -3.77 0.70
N GLY A 51 -5.27 -2.50 0.75
CA GLY A 51 -3.86 -2.14 0.59
C GLY A 51 -3.64 -0.68 0.21
N ALA A 52 -2.37 -0.29 0.10
CA ALA A 52 -1.95 1.05 -0.28
C ALA A 52 -0.94 1.01 -1.43
N TYR A 53 -0.85 2.10 -2.19
CA TYR A 53 0.31 2.38 -3.04
C TYR A 53 1.11 3.49 -2.38
N ILE A 54 2.39 3.24 -2.10
CA ILE A 54 3.24 4.11 -1.27
C ILE A 54 4.47 4.50 -2.09
N ARG A 55 4.71 5.80 -2.19
CA ARG A 55 5.97 6.34 -2.70
C ARG A 55 6.97 6.47 -1.56
N CYS A 56 8.15 5.91 -1.73
CA CYS A 56 9.26 6.01 -0.78
C CYS A 56 10.61 6.01 -1.52
N SER A 57 11.67 6.44 -0.84
CA SER A 57 13.01 6.60 -1.42
C SER A 57 13.83 5.31 -1.46
N THR A 58 13.42 4.30 -0.71
CA THR A 58 14.15 3.05 -0.54
C THR A 58 13.35 1.92 -1.17
N LEU A 59 14.01 1.12 -1.99
CA LEU A 59 13.38 -0.02 -2.62
C LEU A 59 13.11 -1.10 -1.56
N LEU A 60 11.85 -1.52 -1.45
CA LEU A 60 11.47 -2.69 -0.68
C LEU A 60 11.60 -3.94 -1.55
N SER A 61 11.90 -5.07 -0.94
CA SER A 61 11.90 -6.34 -1.64
C SER A 61 10.48 -6.89 -1.73
N LYS A 62 10.18 -7.57 -2.83
CA LYS A 62 8.89 -8.25 -2.98
C LYS A 62 8.74 -9.31 -1.88
N ASN A 63 7.54 -9.39 -1.32
CA ASN A 63 7.16 -10.24 -0.18
C ASN A 63 7.76 -9.81 1.17
N ASP A 64 8.40 -8.64 1.28
CA ASP A 64 8.79 -8.12 2.58
C ASP A 64 7.55 -7.91 3.46
N LEU A 65 7.65 -8.42 4.68
CA LEU A 65 6.67 -8.20 5.73
C LEU A 65 7.17 -7.10 6.65
N PHE A 66 6.35 -6.08 6.85
CA PHE A 66 6.69 -4.93 7.67
C PHE A 66 5.46 -4.35 8.34
N THR A 67 5.68 -3.49 9.34
CA THR A 67 4.59 -2.71 9.95
C THR A 67 4.67 -1.27 9.48
N MET A 68 3.51 -0.61 9.38
CA MET A 68 3.44 0.79 9.03
C MET A 68 2.43 1.54 9.88
N THR A 69 2.66 2.84 10.02
CA THR A 69 1.73 3.79 10.61
C THR A 69 1.39 4.87 9.57
N ILE A 70 0.12 4.96 9.17
CA ILE A 70 -0.37 6.00 8.26
C ILE A 70 -0.93 7.15 9.09
N GLN A 71 -0.36 8.34 8.91
CA GLN A 71 -0.77 9.55 9.61
C GLN A 71 -2.01 10.13 8.94
N THR A 72 -3.16 10.02 9.61
CA THR A 72 -4.42 10.54 9.10
C THR A 72 -4.63 11.99 9.59
N PRO A 73 -5.01 12.94 8.72
CA PRO A 73 -5.33 14.28 9.18
C PRO A 73 -6.55 14.28 10.09
N ASN A 74 -6.43 14.90 11.25
CA ASN A 74 -7.53 15.11 12.20
C ASN A 74 -8.17 13.81 12.74
N ARG A 75 -7.45 12.69 12.68
CA ARG A 75 -7.89 11.39 13.23
C ARG A 75 -6.69 10.63 13.78
N GLU A 76 -6.98 9.53 14.46
CA GLU A 76 -5.95 8.62 14.97
C GLU A 76 -5.17 7.97 13.81
N PRO A 77 -3.85 7.76 13.97
CA PRO A 77 -3.06 7.04 12.99
C PRO A 77 -3.54 5.60 12.79
N LEU A 78 -3.38 5.08 11.57
CA LEU A 78 -3.68 3.69 11.26
C LEU A 78 -2.42 2.83 11.42
N HIS A 79 -2.47 1.81 12.27
CA HIS A 79 -1.38 0.84 12.45
C HIS A 79 -1.69 -0.46 11.69
N ILE A 80 -0.81 -0.83 10.75
CA ILE A 80 -1.08 -1.86 9.75
C ILE A 80 0.14 -2.78 9.59
N GLY A 81 -0.09 -4.09 9.56
CA GLY A 81 0.87 -5.07 9.04
C GLY A 81 0.71 -5.23 7.51
N ALA A 82 1.80 -5.19 6.77
CA ALA A 82 1.80 -5.13 5.31
C ALA A 82 2.78 -6.12 4.68
N GLU A 83 2.48 -6.50 3.44
CA GLU A 83 3.31 -7.32 2.56
C GLU A 83 3.51 -6.59 1.24
N VAL A 84 4.75 -6.57 0.72
CA VAL A 84 5.04 -5.99 -0.58
C VAL A 84 4.61 -6.92 -1.71
N ILE A 85 3.48 -6.62 -2.37
CA ILE A 85 2.97 -7.44 -3.48
C ILE A 85 3.67 -7.10 -4.81
N TRP A 86 4.02 -5.84 -5.02
CA TRP A 86 4.71 -5.34 -6.21
C TRP A 86 5.42 -4.02 -5.90
N ILE A 87 6.38 -3.68 -6.77
CA ILE A 87 7.14 -2.43 -6.74
C ILE A 87 7.14 -1.84 -8.14
N ASP A 88 7.14 -0.52 -8.22
CA ASP A 88 7.33 0.22 -9.46
C ASP A 88 8.48 1.21 -9.25
N ILE A 89 9.49 1.10 -10.11
CA ILE A 89 10.72 1.86 -10.04
C ILE A 89 10.65 2.84 -11.20
N PRO A 90 10.56 4.15 -10.94
CA PRO A 90 10.63 5.13 -12.00
C PRO A 90 11.90 4.93 -12.81
N SER A 91 11.76 4.63 -14.10
CA SER A 91 12.90 4.65 -15.01
C SER A 91 13.49 6.07 -14.99
N PRO A 92 14.81 6.24 -14.86
CA PRO A 92 15.42 7.56 -14.99
C PRO A 92 15.16 8.06 -16.42
N ALA A 93 14.16 8.93 -16.57
CA ALA A 93 13.80 9.50 -17.84
C ALA A 93 14.97 10.32 -18.40
N GLY A 94 15.53 9.86 -19.52
CA GLY A 94 16.23 10.64 -20.55
C GLY A 94 17.21 11.71 -20.08
N ARG A 95 18.47 11.32 -19.84
CA ARG A 95 19.59 12.24 -20.02
C ARG A 95 19.72 12.48 -21.53
N LEU A 96 19.07 13.53 -22.05
CA LEU A 96 19.40 14.03 -23.39
C LEU A 96 20.85 14.52 -23.32
N ALA A 97 21.71 13.83 -24.07
CA ALA A 97 23.04 14.28 -24.44
C ALA A 97 22.95 15.40 -25.49
#